data_AF-A0A1V9YDR5-F1
#
_entry.id   AF-A0A1V9YDR5-F1
#
_cell.length_a   1.000
_cell.length_b   1.000
_cell.length_c   1.000
_cell.angle_alpha   90.00
_cell.angle_beta   90.00
_cell.angle_gamma   90.00
#
_symmetry.space_group_name_H-M   'P 1'
#
loop_
_entity.id
_entity.type
_entity.pdbx_description
1 polymer ?
#
loop_
_entity_poly.entity_id
_entity_poly.type
_entity_poly.pdbx_seq_one_letter_code
_entity_poly.pdbx_strand_id
1 'polypeptide(L)'
;IEVGVSRGWNLLNAKAVEWATFPGVEYVLCVRLSKTVAVRQYKLFFVVRLLNGQGVIEGLAPHNVAPVAIVDGDPVLMSSRRLLGLPPGAPLPAGFADPNLSIELLPLARRAWEANQRGVHAYDKSPF
;
A
#
# COMPACT_ATOMS: atom_id res chain seq x y z
N ILE A 1 1.77 -7.44 5.27
CA ILE A 1 2.14 -6.04 4.93
C ILE A 1 3.61 -6.04 4.62
N GLU A 2 3.99 -5.74 3.37
CA GLU A 2 5.40 -5.57 2.97
C GLU A 2 5.66 -4.11 2.63
N VAL A 3 6.80 -3.57 3.08
CA VAL A 3 7.24 -2.19 2.79
C VAL A 3 8.46 -2.26 1.87
N GLY A 4 8.23 -2.18 0.56
CA GLY A 4 9.30 -2.13 -0.44
C GLY A 4 9.78 -0.69 -0.67
N VAL A 5 11.06 -0.41 -0.39
CA VAL A 5 11.68 0.89 -0.71
C VAL A 5 12.06 0.91 -2.19
N SER A 6 11.21 1.47 -3.04
CA SER A 6 11.44 1.52 -4.49
C SER A 6 11.49 2.98 -4.99
N ARG A 7 12.49 3.28 -5.83
CA ARG A 7 12.90 4.65 -6.19
C ARG A 7 12.00 5.36 -7.21
N GLY A 8 10.97 4.71 -7.76
CA GLY A 8 10.09 5.34 -8.74
C GLY A 8 8.83 4.54 -9.10
N TRP A 9 7.89 5.20 -9.78
CA TRP A 9 6.60 4.62 -10.12
C TRP A 9 6.69 3.43 -11.06
N ASN A 10 7.65 3.38 -11.99
CA ASN A 10 7.82 2.24 -12.90
C ASN A 10 8.04 0.93 -12.14
N LEU A 11 8.88 0.96 -11.10
CA LEU A 11 9.17 -0.20 -10.27
C LEU A 11 8.01 -0.52 -9.32
N LEU A 12 7.40 0.50 -8.70
CA LEU A 12 6.21 0.28 -7.84
C LEU A 12 5.04 -0.31 -8.63
N ASN A 13 4.81 0.15 -9.86
CA ASN A 13 3.76 -0.35 -10.74
C ASN A 13 3.99 -1.84 -11.08
N ALA A 14 5.22 -2.22 -11.41
CA ALA A 14 5.57 -3.62 -11.69
C ALA A 14 5.38 -4.49 -10.44
N LYS A 15 5.85 -4.02 -9.27
CA LYS A 15 5.65 -4.72 -8.00
C LYS A 15 4.17 -4.84 -7.64
N ALA A 16 3.34 -3.84 -7.94
CA ALA A 16 1.92 -3.93 -7.69
C ALA A 16 1.27 -5.09 -8.46
N VAL A 17 1.64 -5.26 -9.73
CA VAL A 17 1.18 -6.38 -10.56
C VAL A 17 1.65 -7.72 -9.99
N GLU A 18 2.93 -7.81 -9.58
CA GLU A 18 3.50 -9.01 -8.97
C GLU A 18 2.76 -9.39 -7.68
N TRP A 19 2.56 -8.43 -6.77
CA TRP A 19 1.84 -8.62 -5.51
C TRP A 19 0.39 -9.08 -5.71
N ALA A 20 -0.28 -8.57 -6.74
CA ALA A 20 -1.66 -8.97 -7.04
C ALA A 20 -1.79 -10.47 -7.39
N THR A 21 -0.70 -11.13 -7.80
CA THR A 21 -0.74 -12.57 -8.11
C THR A 21 -0.80 -13.45 -6.86
N PHE A 22 -0.34 -12.95 -5.71
CA PHE A 22 -0.27 -13.75 -4.48
C PHE A 22 -1.66 -14.06 -3.92
N PRO A 23 -1.89 -15.27 -3.39
CA PRO A 23 -3.15 -15.59 -2.74
C PRO A 23 -3.46 -14.78 -1.50
N GLY A 24 -4.73 -14.37 -1.37
CA GLY A 24 -5.25 -13.59 -0.25
C GLY A 24 -4.93 -12.09 -0.30
N VAL A 25 -4.26 -11.61 -1.35
CA VAL A 25 -4.05 -10.17 -1.55
C VAL A 25 -5.31 -9.55 -2.12
N GLU A 26 -5.94 -8.68 -1.33
CA GLU A 26 -7.16 -7.94 -1.70
C GLU A 26 -6.88 -6.49 -2.10
N TYR A 27 -5.78 -5.94 -1.56
CA TYR A 27 -5.32 -4.57 -1.80
C TYR A 27 -3.82 -4.55 -2.01
N VAL A 28 -3.38 -3.64 -2.88
CA VAL A 28 -1.97 -3.26 -2.98
C VAL A 28 -1.85 -1.76 -2.82
N LEU A 29 -1.27 -1.33 -1.70
CA LEU A 29 -0.95 0.06 -1.42
C LEU A 29 0.51 0.34 -1.75
N CYS A 30 0.76 1.10 -2.80
CA CYS A 30 2.10 1.58 -3.14
C CYS A 30 2.31 2.99 -2.60
N VAL A 31 3.36 3.19 -1.81
CA VAL A 31 3.74 4.50 -1.25
C VAL A 31 5.08 4.93 -1.83
N ARG A 32 5.16 6.17 -2.32
CA ARG A 32 6.37 6.79 -2.85
C ARG A 32 6.73 8.02 -2.03
N LEU A 33 7.92 7.99 -1.44
CA LEU A 33 8.52 9.12 -0.73
C LEU A 33 9.84 9.51 -1.39
N SER A 34 10.10 10.81 -1.58
CA SER A 34 11.46 11.27 -1.94
C SER A 34 12.40 11.17 -0.74
N LYS A 35 13.71 11.26 -1.00
CA LYS A 35 14.73 11.32 0.06
C LYS A 35 14.47 12.43 1.07
N THR A 36 13.95 13.58 0.63
CA THR A 36 13.63 14.73 1.47
C THR A 36 12.18 14.76 1.95
N VAL A 37 11.39 13.72 1.64
CA VAL A 37 9.94 13.63 1.91
C VAL A 37 9.09 14.73 1.22
N ALA A 38 9.71 15.60 0.41
CA ALA A 38 9.03 16.62 -0.38
C ALA A 38 8.03 16.02 -1.39
N VAL A 39 8.38 14.86 -1.98
CA VAL A 39 7.43 14.06 -2.76
C VAL A 39 6.83 13.03 -1.84
N ARG A 40 5.52 13.05 -1.70
CA ARG A 40 4.73 12.11 -0.91
C ARG A 40 3.48 11.73 -1.69
N GLN A 41 3.47 10.51 -2.21
CA GLN A 41 2.41 10.06 -3.10
C GLN A 41 2.06 8.62 -2.83
N TYR A 42 0.85 8.22 -3.16
CA TYR A 42 0.42 6.84 -3.10
C TYR A 42 -0.42 6.44 -4.32
N LYS A 43 -0.55 5.14 -4.53
CA LYS A 43 -1.58 4.51 -5.35
C LYS A 43 -2.16 3.36 -4.56
N LEU A 44 -3.48 3.26 -4.52
CA LEU A 44 -4.19 2.13 -3.94
C LEU A 44 -4.82 1.34 -5.09
N PHE A 45 -4.50 0.05 -5.13
CA PHE A 45 -5.07 -0.88 -6.09
C PHE A 45 -5.91 -1.92 -5.36
N PHE A 46 -6.97 -2.33 -6.03
CA PHE A 46 -7.85 -3.40 -5.62
C PHE A 46 -7.52 -4.64 -6.44
N VAL A 47 -7.54 -5.82 -5.82
CA VAL A 47 -7.24 -7.08 -6.50
C VAL A 47 -8.51 -7.92 -6.61
N VAL A 48 -8.81 -8.39 -7.80
CA VAL A 48 -9.91 -9.32 -8.06
C VAL A 48 -9.37 -10.67 -8.47
N ARG A 49 -10.12 -11.73 -8.13
CA ARG A 49 -9.80 -13.10 -8.52
C ARG A 49 -10.53 -13.48 -9.80
N LEU A 50 -9.76 -13.91 -10.79
CA LEU A 50 -10.29 -14.54 -11.99
C LEU A 50 -10.69 -15.99 -11.70
N LEU A 51 -11.49 -16.60 -12.60
CA LEU A 51 -11.97 -17.98 -12.47
C LEU A 51 -10.83 -19.01 -12.39
N ASN A 52 -9.68 -18.71 -12.99
CA ASN A 52 -8.48 -19.55 -12.92
C ASN A 52 -7.68 -19.38 -11.61
N GLY A 53 -8.21 -18.64 -10.63
CA GLY A 53 -7.57 -18.37 -9.34
C GLY A 53 -6.48 -17.30 -9.37
N GLN A 54 -6.16 -16.74 -10.54
CA GLN A 54 -5.18 -15.66 -10.67
C GLN A 54 -5.75 -14.35 -10.12
N GLY A 55 -4.97 -13.68 -9.27
CA GLY A 55 -5.28 -12.31 -8.85
C GLY A 55 -4.79 -11.29 -9.87
N VAL A 56 -5.63 -10.32 -10.17
CA VAL A 56 -5.32 -9.21 -11.08
C VAL A 56 -5.80 -7.89 -10.49
N ILE A 57 -5.13 -6.80 -10.87
CA ILE A 57 -5.56 -5.45 -10.46
C ILE A 57 -6.86 -5.11 -11.18
N GLU A 58 -7.84 -4.66 -10.41
CA GLU A 58 -9.13 -4.18 -10.89
C GLU A 58 -8.98 -2.78 -11.53
N GLY A 59 -9.65 -2.57 -12.67
CA GLY A 59 -9.67 -1.28 -13.36
C GLY A 59 -8.44 -1.04 -14.25
N LEU A 60 -7.87 0.17 -14.18
CA LEU A 60 -6.77 0.59 -15.04
C LEU A 60 -5.45 -0.09 -14.64
N ALA A 61 -4.62 -0.41 -15.64
CA ALA A 61 -3.26 -0.87 -15.41
C ALA A 61 -2.47 0.16 -14.56
N PRO A 62 -1.58 -0.27 -13.65
CA PRO A 62 -0.92 0.65 -12.70
C PRO A 62 -0.19 1.85 -13.32
N HIS A 63 0.34 1.70 -14.54
CA HIS A 63 1.01 2.78 -15.26
C HIS A 63 0.06 3.88 -15.76
N ASN A 64 -1.22 3.56 -15.94
CA ASN A 64 -2.27 4.50 -16.36
C ASN A 64 -3.01 5.15 -15.17
N VAL A 65 -2.76 4.69 -13.94
CA VAL A 65 -3.34 5.31 -12.74
C VAL A 65 -2.45 6.48 -12.29
N ALA A 66 -3.04 7.67 -12.16
CA ALA A 66 -2.33 8.83 -11.64
C ALA A 66 -2.03 8.67 -10.13
N PRO A 67 -0.84 9.05 -9.65
CA PRO A 67 -0.52 9.01 -8.23
C PRO A 67 -1.30 10.09 -7.45
N VAL A 68 -1.77 9.74 -6.27
CA VAL A 68 -2.46 10.65 -5.35
C VAL A 68 -1.45 11.26 -4.38
N ALA A 69 -1.55 12.56 -4.10
CA ALA A 69 -0.70 13.20 -3.10
C ALA A 69 -1.09 12.75 -1.69
N ILE A 70 -0.12 12.47 -0.83
CA ILE A 70 -0.38 12.21 0.59
C ILE A 70 -0.51 13.57 1.28
N VAL A 71 -1.70 13.92 1.74
CA VAL A 71 -1.98 15.16 2.48
C VAL A 71 -2.22 14.83 3.95
N ASP A 72 -1.94 15.79 4.83
CA ASP A 72 -2.18 15.61 6.26
C ASP A 72 -3.68 15.67 6.56
N GLY A 73 -4.19 14.72 7.34
CA GLY A 73 -5.62 14.59 7.64
C GLY A 73 -6.49 14.10 6.47
N ASP A 74 -5.87 13.62 5.39
CA ASP A 74 -6.57 12.96 4.27
C ASP A 74 -6.34 11.45 4.34
N PRO A 75 -7.26 10.69 4.97
CA PRO A 75 -7.07 9.28 5.20
C PRO A 75 -7.29 8.45 3.93
N VAL A 76 -6.54 7.36 3.84
CA VAL A 76 -6.83 6.30 2.86
C VAL A 76 -7.87 5.36 3.44
N LEU A 77 -8.98 5.23 2.72
CA LEU A 77 -10.09 4.36 3.08
C LEU A 77 -9.98 3.01 2.38
N MET A 78 -10.15 1.93 3.13
CA MET A 78 -10.23 0.57 2.61
C MET A 78 -11.48 -0.10 3.16
N SER A 79 -12.24 -0.78 2.29
CA SER A 79 -13.42 -1.53 2.72
C SER A 79 -13.01 -2.64 3.68
N SER A 80 -13.57 -2.58 4.88
CA SER A 80 -13.31 -3.54 5.95
C SER A 80 -13.74 -4.95 5.58
N ARG A 81 -14.88 -5.08 4.90
CA ARG A 81 -15.39 -6.36 4.40
C ARG A 81 -14.41 -7.02 3.44
N ARG A 82 -13.89 -6.24 2.50
CA ARG A 82 -12.91 -6.72 1.51
C ARG A 82 -11.59 -7.08 2.19
N LEU A 83 -11.09 -6.26 3.13
CA LEU A 83 -9.87 -6.55 3.90
C LEU A 83 -9.95 -7.87 4.66
N LEU A 84 -11.13 -8.23 5.15
CA LEU A 84 -11.37 -9.46 5.90
C LEU A 84 -11.82 -10.63 5.00
N GLY A 85 -11.93 -10.45 3.68
CA GLY A 85 -12.43 -11.47 2.76
C GLY A 85 -13.86 -11.92 3.07
N LEU A 86 -14.69 -11.04 3.65
CA LEU A 86 -16.03 -11.39 4.08
C LEU A 86 -17.00 -11.42 2.87
N PRO A 87 -17.87 -12.44 2.78
CA PRO A 87 -18.91 -12.47 1.76
C PRO A 87 -19.96 -11.38 2.01
N PRO A 88 -20.75 -11.01 0.99
CA PRO A 88 -21.86 -10.07 1.14
C PRO A 88 -22.81 -10.49 2.28
N GLY A 89 -23.19 -9.54 3.13
CA GLY A 89 -24.11 -9.79 4.24
C GLY A 89 -23.50 -10.46 5.49
N ALA A 90 -22.28 -11.00 5.43
CA ALA A 90 -21.64 -11.53 6.64
C ALA A 90 -21.42 -10.43 7.69
N PRO A 91 -21.59 -10.71 8.99
CA PRO A 91 -21.32 -9.72 10.03
C PRO A 91 -19.81 -9.40 10.07
N LEU A 92 -19.46 -8.14 10.34
CA LEU A 92 -18.08 -7.80 10.68
C LEU A 92 -17.77 -8.29 12.10
N PRO A 93 -16.51 -8.68 12.38
CA PRO A 93 -16.07 -8.94 13.75
C PRO A 93 -16.33 -7.73 14.64
N ALA A 94 -16.77 -7.98 15.88
CA ALA A 94 -17.04 -6.93 16.85
C ALA A 94 -15.79 -6.05 17.08
N GLY A 95 -15.97 -4.73 17.04
CA GLY A 95 -14.89 -3.76 17.20
C GLY A 95 -14.02 -3.52 15.96
N PHE A 96 -14.27 -4.21 14.84
CA PHE A 96 -13.62 -3.89 13.56
C PHE A 96 -14.27 -2.65 12.93
N ALA A 97 -13.49 -1.87 12.18
CA ALA A 97 -13.97 -0.64 11.54
C ALA A 97 -15.11 -0.93 10.55
N ASP A 98 -16.18 -0.12 10.53
CA ASP A 98 -17.35 -0.30 9.66
C ASP A 98 -17.82 1.08 9.13
N PRO A 99 -17.96 1.28 7.80
CA PRO A 99 -17.72 0.33 6.70
C PRO A 99 -16.27 0.23 6.25
N ASN A 100 -15.42 1.19 6.65
CA ASN A 100 -14.06 1.33 6.14
C ASN A 100 -13.04 1.41 7.27
N LEU A 101 -11.90 0.75 7.06
CA LEU A 101 -10.68 1.05 7.78
C LEU A 101 -10.09 2.36 7.23
N SER A 102 -9.86 3.32 8.11
CA SER A 102 -9.21 4.59 7.80
C SER A 102 -7.74 4.55 8.22
N ILE A 103 -6.85 4.90 7.29
CA ILE A 103 -5.42 4.96 7.56
C ILE A 103 -4.85 6.34 7.21
N GLU A 104 -4.34 7.03 8.23
CA GLU A 104 -3.54 8.25 8.07
C GLU A 104 -2.14 7.90 7.54
N LEU A 105 -1.92 8.05 6.24
CA LEU A 105 -0.66 7.62 5.62
C LEU A 105 0.53 8.50 5.97
N LEU A 106 0.35 9.80 6.15
CA LEU A 106 1.47 10.72 6.39
C LEU A 106 2.29 10.36 7.64
N PRO A 107 1.71 10.18 8.84
CA PRO A 107 2.48 9.80 10.01
C PRO A 107 3.15 8.42 9.85
N LEU A 108 2.48 7.45 9.20
CA LEU A 108 3.06 6.13 8.93
C LEU A 108 4.26 6.20 7.99
N ALA A 109 4.11 6.92 6.88
CA ALA A 109 5.13 7.15 5.88
C ALA A 109 6.36 7.83 6.48
N ARG A 110 6.14 8.84 7.34
CA ARG A 110 7.22 9.52 8.06
C ARG A 110 7.99 8.56 8.97
N ARG A 111 7.29 7.78 9.81
CA ARG A 111 7.93 6.80 10.69
C ARG A 111 8.74 5.76 9.92
N ALA A 112 8.19 5.24 8.83
CA ALA A 112 8.89 4.27 7.97
C ALA A 112 10.13 4.89 7.33
N TRP A 113 10.05 6.14 6.87
CA TRP A 113 11.18 6.86 6.31
C TRP A 113 12.28 7.10 7.36
N GLU A 114 11.94 7.56 8.56
CA GLU A 114 12.88 7.79 9.66
C GLU A 114 13.57 6.48 10.11
N ALA A 115 12.82 5.38 10.19
CA ALA A 115 13.38 4.07 10.47
C ALA A 115 14.40 3.63 9.39
N ASN A 116 14.08 3.88 8.12
CA ASN A 116 14.98 3.58 7.01
C ASN A 116 16.26 4.44 7.04
N GLN A 117 16.18 5.73 7.38
CA GLN A 117 17.38 6.58 7.53
C GLN A 117 18.29 6.09 8.67
N ARG A 118 17.71 5.69 9.81
CA ARG A 118 18.47 5.14 10.94
C ARG A 118 19.20 3.85 10.56
N GLY A 119 18.55 2.96 9.80
CA GLY A 119 19.19 1.74 9.30
C GLY A 119 20.35 2.02 8.34
N VAL A 120 20.20 3.00 7.44
CA VAL A 120 21.27 3.43 6.53
C VAL A 120 22.46 4.02 7.30
N HIS A 121 22.21 4.87 8.30
CA HIS A 121 23.28 5.45 9.14
C HIS A 121 23.98 4.43 10.05
N ALA A 122 23.31 3.35 10.46
CA ALA A 122 23.94 2.27 11.21
C ALA A 122 24.89 1.44 10.32
N TYR A 123 24.52 1.24 9.05
CA TYR A 123 25.35 0.54 8.08
C TYR A 123 26.59 1.35 7.67
N ASP A 124 26.46 2.67 7.57
CA ASP A 124 27.56 3.61 7.25
C ASP A 124 28.57 3.78 8.40
N LYS A 125 28.19 3.36 9.63
CA LYS A 125 29.05 3.39 10.83
C LYS A 125 29.67 2.04 11.19
N SER A 126 29.48 1.01 10.37
CA SER A 126 30.16 -0.26 10.57
C SER A 126 31.61 -0.12 10.09
N PRO A 127 32.61 -0.16 10.99
CA PRO A 127 33.99 -0.18 10.55
C PRO A 127 34.25 -1.57 9.96
N PHE A 128 34.97 -1.61 8.84
CA PHE A 128 35.87 -2.74 8.63
C PHE A 128 36.88 -2.76 9.78
#